data_AF-A0A9X1QZ07-F1
#
_entry.id   AF-A0A9X1QZ07-F1
#
_cell.length_a   1.000
_cell.length_b   1.000
_cell.length_c   1.000
_cell.angle_alpha   90.00
_cell.angle_beta   90.00
_cell.angle_gamma   90.00
#
_symmetry.space_group_name_H-M   'P 1'
#
loop_
_entity.id
_entity.type
_entity.pdbx_description
1 polymer ?
#
loop_
_entity_poly.entity_id
_entity_poly.type
_entity_poly.pdbx_seq_one_letter_code
_entity_poly.pdbx_strand_id
1 'polypeptide(L)'
;MKNTLRVVLLVFISFGIYFLLDTLYFKALRTLLYEWSNQIGISHIATYAISGIPLFLGTLFISRKTSVFKSLDLDKSAIRGFVFALICTLPMFIGFAFVFNFESDISINTILISVVAAGFFEELFFRGFLFGQLFKNTKLGFIPAVFFGAVYFGLLHLYQSTDLGELTGIFLVTFLGGILFAWVYVEWNYNIWLPIFLHLLMNLTWELFAVSHNALGGVYANVFRLLTIAFIIILTIVYKKQNGLKLEVNRRTVWMKGGIG
;
A
#
# COMPACT_ATOMS: atom_id res chain seq x y z
N MET A 1 25.19 -13.67 3.62
CA MET A 1 24.98 -12.66 4.68
C MET A 1 25.40 -11.26 4.23
N LYS A 2 26.58 -11.06 3.63
CA LYS A 2 27.03 -9.75 3.12
C LYS A 2 26.03 -9.06 2.16
N ASN A 3 25.37 -9.81 1.26
CA ASN A 3 24.38 -9.23 0.35
C ASN A 3 23.06 -8.82 1.05
N THR A 4 22.60 -9.61 2.04
CA THR A 4 21.40 -9.29 2.82
C THR A 4 21.56 -8.00 3.61
N LEU A 5 22.67 -7.85 4.34
CA LEU A 5 22.94 -6.64 5.11
C LEU A 5 22.98 -5.41 4.20
N ARG A 6 23.64 -5.52 3.04
CA ARG A 6 23.69 -4.43 2.06
C ARG A 6 22.29 -4.00 1.60
N VAL A 7 21.42 -4.94 1.22
CA VAL A 7 20.05 -4.62 0.79
C VAL A 7 19.26 -3.97 1.93
N VAL A 8 19.33 -4.54 3.13
CA VAL A 8 18.66 -3.98 4.33
C VAL A 8 19.10 -2.53 4.54
N LEU A 9 20.42 -2.27 4.57
CA LEU A 9 20.94 -0.91 4.74
C LEU A 9 20.46 0.04 3.64
N LEU A 10 20.50 -0.38 2.37
CA LEU A 10 20.03 0.45 1.26
C LEU A 10 18.53 0.78 1.37
N VAL A 11 17.70 -0.21 1.72
CA VAL A 11 16.26 0.02 1.91
C VAL A 11 16.02 1.03 3.02
N PHE A 12 16.59 0.81 4.21
CA PHE A 12 16.33 1.69 5.37
C PHE A 12 16.95 3.08 5.21
N ILE A 13 18.14 3.21 4.61
CA ILE A 13 18.76 4.52 4.34
C ILE A 13 17.93 5.28 3.30
N SER A 14 17.57 4.65 2.17
CA SER A 14 16.74 5.30 1.15
C SER A 14 15.37 5.71 1.69
N PHE A 15 14.74 4.84 2.49
CA PHE A 15 13.44 5.14 3.11
C PHE A 15 13.56 6.24 4.17
N GLY A 16 14.62 6.25 4.96
CA GLY A 16 14.91 7.30 5.93
C GLY A 16 15.18 8.66 5.27
N ILE A 17 15.93 8.69 4.17
CA ILE A 17 16.17 9.91 3.38
C ILE A 17 14.86 10.41 2.77
N TYR A 18 14.07 9.52 2.15
CA TYR A 18 12.72 9.84 1.67
C TYR A 18 11.89 10.50 2.77
N PHE A 19 11.80 9.85 3.93
CA PHE A 19 10.99 10.34 5.03
C PHE A 19 11.45 11.70 5.57
N LEU A 20 12.77 11.91 5.67
CA LEU A 20 13.33 13.19 6.09
C LEU A 20 12.99 14.30 5.08
N LEU A 21 13.14 14.04 3.78
CA LEU A 21 12.83 15.00 2.74
C LEU A 21 11.33 15.31 2.69
N ASP A 22 10.50 14.28 2.82
CA ASP A 22 9.04 14.40 2.87
C ASP A 22 8.62 15.28 4.07
N THR A 23 9.10 14.96 5.27
CA THR A 23 8.78 15.72 6.49
C THR A 23 9.20 17.18 6.41
N LEU A 24 10.40 17.46 5.89
CA LEU A 24 10.96 18.82 5.86
C LEU A 24 10.43 19.67 4.71
N TYR A 25 10.19 19.07 3.53
CA TYR A 25 10.02 19.83 2.30
C TYR A 25 8.73 19.53 1.54
N PHE A 26 7.94 18.51 1.89
CA PHE A 26 6.73 18.15 1.14
C PHE A 26 5.75 19.31 1.02
N LYS A 27 5.48 20.02 2.14
CA LYS A 27 4.57 21.18 2.13
C LYS A 27 5.10 22.30 1.23
N ALA A 28 6.38 22.65 1.36
CA ALA A 28 6.99 23.72 0.57
C ALA A 28 6.99 23.40 -0.93
N LEU A 29 7.37 22.17 -1.29
CA LEU A 29 7.40 21.70 -2.67
C LEU A 29 5.98 21.65 -3.27
N ARG A 30 4.99 21.16 -2.50
CA ARG A 30 3.59 21.15 -2.96
C ARG A 30 3.05 22.56 -3.19
N THR A 31 3.38 23.52 -2.32
CA THR A 31 2.99 24.93 -2.51
C THR A 31 3.61 25.50 -3.78
N LEU A 32 4.91 25.28 -4.01
CA LEU A 32 5.60 25.73 -5.22
C LEU A 32 4.98 25.14 -6.50
N LEU A 33 4.65 23.84 -6.48
CA LEU A 33 3.99 23.19 -7.62
C LEU A 33 2.54 23.66 -7.80
N TYR A 34 1.88 24.05 -6.72
CA TYR A 34 0.53 24.62 -6.76
C TYR A 34 0.54 26.01 -7.39
N GLU A 35 1.52 26.86 -7.08
CA GLU A 35 1.69 28.17 -7.72
C GLU A 35 1.85 28.05 -9.24
N TRP A 36 2.45 26.97 -9.72
CA TRP A 36 2.62 26.71 -11.14
C TRP A 36 1.39 26.05 -11.80
N SER A 37 0.78 25.06 -11.15
CA SER A 37 -0.30 24.25 -11.74
C SER A 37 -1.71 24.77 -11.47
N ASN A 38 -1.87 25.64 -10.46
CA ASN A 38 -3.16 26.06 -9.88
C ASN A 38 -4.07 24.87 -9.51
N GLN A 39 -3.50 23.70 -9.21
CA GLN A 39 -4.22 22.47 -8.92
C GLN A 39 -3.52 21.69 -7.79
N ILE A 40 -4.18 21.60 -6.62
CA ILE A 40 -3.55 21.06 -5.40
C ILE A 40 -3.33 19.54 -5.43
N GLY A 41 -4.24 18.77 -6.03
CA GLY A 41 -4.10 17.33 -6.23
C GLY A 41 -2.97 16.96 -7.20
N ILE A 42 -2.85 17.65 -8.34
CA ILE A 42 -1.72 17.46 -9.28
C ILE A 42 -0.41 17.80 -8.58
N SER A 43 -0.39 18.92 -7.86
CA SER A 43 0.78 19.34 -7.07
C SER A 43 1.17 18.30 -6.04
N HIS A 44 0.20 17.69 -5.36
CA HIS A 44 0.42 16.64 -4.37
C HIS A 44 1.02 15.37 -5.00
N ILE A 45 0.46 14.90 -6.12
CA ILE A 45 0.98 13.76 -6.89
C ILE A 45 2.42 14.01 -7.36
N ALA A 46 2.69 15.20 -7.91
CA ALA A 46 4.03 15.59 -8.35
C ALA A 46 5.00 15.67 -7.16
N THR A 47 4.54 16.17 -6.01
CA THR A 47 5.35 16.22 -4.78
C THR A 47 5.74 14.82 -4.34
N TYR A 48 4.81 13.85 -4.31
CA TYR A 48 5.15 12.45 -4.01
C TYR A 48 6.15 11.84 -4.99
N ALA A 49 5.98 12.11 -6.29
CA ALA A 49 6.90 11.61 -7.30
C ALA A 49 8.33 12.13 -7.08
N ILE A 50 8.47 13.40 -6.70
CA ILE A 50 9.77 14.04 -6.41
C ILE A 50 10.31 13.58 -5.05
N SER A 51 9.50 13.58 -3.99
CA SER A 51 9.95 13.15 -2.66
C SER A 51 10.39 11.68 -2.68
N GLY A 52 9.75 10.84 -3.49
CA GLY A 52 10.09 9.43 -3.70
C GLY A 52 11.40 9.12 -4.44
N ILE A 53 12.11 10.12 -4.99
CA ILE A 53 13.38 9.93 -5.72
C ILE A 53 14.40 9.06 -4.95
N PRO A 54 14.64 9.23 -3.62
CA PRO A 54 15.57 8.37 -2.87
C PRO A 54 15.20 6.89 -2.90
N LEU A 55 13.90 6.55 -2.99
CA LEU A 55 13.41 5.18 -3.10
C LEU A 55 13.74 4.59 -4.48
N PHE A 56 13.55 5.36 -5.55
CA PHE A 56 13.92 4.94 -6.90
C PHE A 56 15.44 4.76 -7.04
N LEU A 57 16.24 5.66 -6.47
CA LEU A 57 17.70 5.53 -6.41
C LEU A 57 18.12 4.30 -5.59
N GLY A 58 17.50 4.08 -4.42
CA GLY A 58 17.72 2.87 -3.62
C GLY A 58 17.46 1.59 -4.41
N THR A 59 16.37 1.58 -5.19
CA THR A 59 15.99 0.46 -6.06
C THR A 59 17.08 0.19 -7.11
N LEU A 60 17.64 1.22 -7.75
CA LEU A 60 18.76 1.09 -8.69
C LEU A 60 20.00 0.48 -8.04
N PHE A 61 20.33 0.89 -6.81
CA PHE A 61 21.51 0.39 -6.09
C PHE A 61 21.36 -1.06 -5.62
N ILE A 62 20.13 -1.50 -5.34
CA ILE A 62 19.79 -2.88 -5.00
C ILE A 62 19.81 -3.76 -6.26
N SER A 63 19.12 -3.34 -7.31
CA SER A 63 18.85 -4.14 -8.51
C SER A 63 19.60 -3.63 -9.75
N ARG A 64 20.93 -3.61 -9.71
CA ARG A 64 21.78 -3.00 -10.76
C ARG A 64 21.57 -3.52 -12.19
N LYS A 65 20.98 -4.70 -12.36
CA LYS A 65 20.77 -5.35 -13.67
C LYS A 65 19.33 -5.23 -14.20
N THR A 66 18.41 -4.64 -13.44
CA THR A 66 17.01 -4.47 -13.85
C THR A 66 16.61 -3.01 -13.74
N SER A 67 15.65 -2.58 -14.55
CA SER A 67 15.10 -1.22 -14.44
C SER A 67 14.32 -1.06 -13.14
N VAL A 68 14.24 0.17 -12.62
CA VAL A 68 13.41 0.52 -11.45
C VAL A 68 11.97 0.03 -11.64
N PHE A 69 11.42 0.25 -12.84
CA PHE A 69 10.07 -0.15 -13.21
C PHE A 69 9.82 -1.65 -12.99
N LYS A 70 10.73 -2.51 -13.46
CA LYS A 70 10.64 -3.97 -13.25
C LYS A 70 10.96 -4.37 -11.81
N SER A 71 11.89 -3.68 -11.16
CA SER A 71 12.26 -3.99 -9.77
C SER A 71 11.14 -3.64 -8.77
N LEU A 72 10.30 -2.65 -9.09
CA LEU A 72 9.08 -2.32 -8.34
C LEU A 72 7.83 -3.05 -8.86
N ASP A 73 8.01 -3.99 -9.80
CA ASP A 73 6.97 -4.82 -10.40
C ASP A 73 5.83 -4.06 -11.10
N LEU A 74 6.11 -2.86 -11.60
CA LEU A 74 5.15 -2.07 -12.37
C LEU A 74 4.88 -2.68 -13.77
N ASP A 75 5.71 -3.63 -14.21
CA ASP A 75 5.54 -4.38 -15.47
C ASP A 75 4.53 -5.53 -15.37
N LYS A 76 3.95 -5.76 -14.19
CA LYS A 76 2.90 -6.77 -13.98
C LYS A 76 1.56 -6.31 -14.56
N SER A 77 0.63 -7.25 -14.69
CA SER A 77 -0.68 -6.99 -15.31
C SER A 77 -1.55 -6.09 -14.43
N ALA A 78 -1.69 -4.82 -14.84
CA ALA A 78 -2.60 -3.85 -14.24
C ALA A 78 -4.06 -4.31 -14.35
N ILE A 79 -4.47 -4.85 -15.49
CA ILE A 79 -5.84 -5.36 -15.72
C ILE A 79 -6.18 -6.46 -14.71
N ARG A 80 -5.26 -7.43 -14.48
CA ARG A 80 -5.47 -8.47 -13.49
C ARG A 80 -5.60 -7.89 -12.08
N GLY A 81 -4.78 -6.89 -11.74
CA GLY A 81 -4.88 -6.17 -10.47
C GLY A 81 -6.23 -5.50 -10.29
N PHE A 82 -6.67 -4.76 -11.30
CA PHE A 82 -7.94 -4.03 -11.29
C PHE A 82 -9.14 -4.97 -11.16
N VAL A 83 -9.22 -6.02 -11.99
CA VAL A 83 -10.36 -6.96 -11.95
C VAL A 83 -10.43 -7.67 -10.60
N PHE A 84 -9.29 -8.13 -10.07
CA PHE A 84 -9.27 -8.77 -8.75
C PHE A 84 -9.71 -7.81 -7.65
N ALA A 85 -9.19 -6.58 -7.65
CA ALA A 85 -9.55 -5.56 -6.68
C ALA A 85 -11.02 -5.17 -6.75
N LEU A 86 -11.56 -5.03 -7.97
CA LEU A 86 -12.97 -4.71 -8.20
C LEU A 86 -13.88 -5.78 -7.60
N ILE A 87 -13.61 -7.06 -7.88
CA ILE A 87 -14.38 -8.17 -7.34
C ILE A 87 -14.30 -8.18 -5.80
N CYS A 88 -13.11 -8.01 -5.24
CA CYS A 88 -12.92 -8.06 -3.79
C CYS A 88 -13.60 -6.89 -3.06
N THR A 89 -13.71 -5.72 -3.69
CA THR A 89 -14.31 -4.52 -3.09
C THR A 89 -15.81 -4.40 -3.32
N LEU A 90 -16.44 -5.30 -4.08
CA LEU A 90 -17.90 -5.35 -4.24
C LEU A 90 -18.69 -5.31 -2.92
N PRO A 91 -18.30 -6.03 -1.84
CA PRO A 91 -19.02 -5.95 -0.57
C PRO A 91 -19.09 -4.52 -0.01
N MET A 92 -18.04 -3.71 -0.18
CA MET A 92 -18.04 -2.30 0.24
C MET A 92 -18.89 -1.44 -0.69
N PHE A 93 -18.76 -1.56 -2.01
CA PHE A 93 -19.59 -0.80 -2.95
C PHE A 93 -21.08 -1.06 -2.74
N ILE A 94 -21.47 -2.34 -2.68
CA ILE A 94 -22.87 -2.74 -2.53
C ILE A 94 -23.34 -2.40 -1.11
N GLY A 95 -22.59 -2.80 -0.10
CA GLY A 95 -22.97 -2.60 1.30
C GLY A 95 -23.10 -1.13 1.67
N PHE A 96 -22.17 -0.29 1.22
CA PHE A 96 -22.21 1.13 1.55
C PHE A 96 -23.34 1.87 0.83
N ALA A 97 -23.67 1.49 -0.41
CA ALA A 97 -24.80 2.07 -1.13
C ALA A 97 -26.15 1.87 -0.41
N PHE A 98 -26.29 0.84 0.43
CA PHE A 98 -27.51 0.59 1.20
C PHE A 98 -27.52 1.23 2.58
N VAL A 99 -26.34 1.54 3.15
CA VAL A 99 -26.21 1.87 4.58
C VAL A 99 -25.71 3.29 4.83
N PHE A 100 -25.00 3.89 3.87
CA PHE A 100 -24.44 5.22 3.98
C PHE A 100 -24.97 6.15 2.89
N ASN A 101 -24.83 7.46 3.11
CA ASN A 101 -25.25 8.47 2.15
C ASN A 101 -24.23 8.59 1.03
N PHE A 102 -24.70 8.70 -0.20
CA PHE A 102 -23.84 9.01 -1.34
C PHE A 102 -23.41 10.47 -1.29
N GLU A 103 -22.10 10.72 -1.42
CA GLU A 103 -21.53 12.07 -1.49
C GLU A 103 -21.57 12.57 -2.94
N SER A 104 -22.42 13.54 -3.22
CA SER A 104 -22.58 14.09 -4.57
C SER A 104 -21.49 15.10 -4.94
N ASP A 105 -20.81 15.72 -3.96
CA ASP A 105 -19.93 16.86 -4.17
C ASP A 105 -18.46 16.53 -3.87
N ILE A 106 -17.99 15.36 -4.29
CA ILE A 106 -16.59 14.97 -4.12
C ILE A 106 -15.69 15.83 -5.01
N SER A 107 -14.82 16.60 -4.37
CA SER A 107 -13.86 17.42 -5.10
C SER A 107 -12.86 16.56 -5.88
N ILE A 108 -12.44 17.05 -7.05
CA ILE A 108 -11.35 16.43 -7.83
C ILE A 108 -10.06 16.31 -6.99
N ASN A 109 -9.85 17.23 -6.04
CA ASN A 109 -8.69 17.18 -5.14
C ASN A 109 -8.77 16.00 -4.19
N THR A 110 -9.94 15.71 -3.63
CA THR A 110 -10.18 14.52 -2.80
C THR A 110 -9.88 13.26 -3.58
N ILE A 111 -10.36 13.15 -4.82
CA ILE A 111 -10.06 12.00 -5.69
C ILE A 111 -8.56 11.90 -5.98
N LEU A 112 -7.90 13.00 -6.35
CA LEU A 112 -6.47 12.95 -6.69
C LEU A 112 -5.59 12.65 -5.48
N ILE A 113 -5.94 13.13 -4.29
CA ILE A 113 -5.13 13.02 -3.06
C ILE A 113 -5.49 11.74 -2.29
N SER A 114 -6.71 11.68 -1.76
CA SER A 114 -7.16 10.61 -0.86
C SER A 114 -7.38 9.28 -1.56
N VAL A 115 -7.70 9.32 -2.87
CA VAL A 115 -7.84 8.09 -3.67
C VAL A 115 -6.54 7.84 -4.41
N VAL A 116 -6.27 8.58 -5.49
CA VAL A 116 -5.19 8.27 -6.45
C VAL A 116 -3.80 8.30 -5.80
N ALA A 117 -3.42 9.40 -5.15
CA ALA A 117 -2.08 9.54 -4.61
C ALA A 117 -1.84 8.56 -3.45
N ALA A 118 -2.75 8.49 -2.49
CA ALA A 118 -2.66 7.54 -1.37
C ALA A 118 -2.57 6.10 -1.88
N GLY A 119 -3.54 5.66 -2.69
CA GLY A 119 -3.58 4.28 -3.18
C GLY A 119 -2.40 3.89 -4.08
N PHE A 120 -1.85 4.82 -4.85
CA PHE A 120 -0.70 4.53 -5.71
C PHE A 120 0.64 4.61 -4.96
N PHE A 121 0.95 5.76 -4.36
CA PHE A 121 2.28 6.00 -3.79
C PHE A 121 2.50 5.26 -2.49
N GLU A 122 1.50 5.13 -1.61
CA GLU A 122 1.67 4.38 -0.38
C GLU A 122 1.94 2.91 -0.68
N GLU A 123 1.24 2.32 -1.64
CA GLU A 123 1.49 0.93 -2.03
C GLU A 123 2.84 0.77 -2.75
N LEU A 124 3.19 1.70 -3.64
CA LEU A 124 4.49 1.66 -4.31
C LEU A 124 5.66 1.78 -3.31
N PHE A 125 5.55 2.67 -2.33
CA PHE A 125 6.61 2.95 -1.36
C PHE A 125 6.68 1.90 -0.25
N PHE A 126 5.53 1.46 0.29
CA PHE A 126 5.52 0.49 1.39
C PHE A 126 5.58 -0.95 0.88
N ARG A 127 4.79 -1.32 -0.14
CA ARG A 127 4.71 -2.71 -0.62
C ARG A 127 5.73 -2.99 -1.72
N GLY A 128 5.87 -2.09 -2.69
CA GLY A 128 6.83 -2.23 -3.79
C GLY A 128 8.28 -2.05 -3.30
N PHE A 129 8.56 -0.94 -2.63
CA PHE A 129 9.92 -0.62 -2.16
C PHE A 129 10.25 -1.25 -0.80
N LEU A 130 9.68 -0.74 0.30
CA LEU A 130 10.12 -1.08 1.66
C LEU A 130 10.00 -2.57 1.95
N PHE A 131 8.82 -3.16 1.75
CA PHE A 131 8.61 -4.59 1.92
C PHE A 131 9.17 -5.40 0.74
N GLY A 132 8.82 -5.04 -0.50
CA GLY A 132 9.12 -5.82 -1.69
C GLY A 132 10.62 -5.99 -1.93
N GLN A 133 11.43 -4.95 -1.73
CA GLN A 133 12.88 -5.06 -1.88
C GLN A 133 13.50 -5.93 -0.79
N LEU A 134 13.02 -5.85 0.46
CA LEU A 134 13.45 -6.73 1.54
C LEU A 134 13.08 -8.18 1.26
N PHE A 135 11.81 -8.45 0.95
CA PHE A 135 11.32 -9.80 0.77
C PHE A 135 11.86 -10.45 -0.50
N LYS A 136 12.10 -9.72 -1.60
CA LYS A 136 12.70 -10.31 -2.82
C LYS A 136 14.21 -10.52 -2.71
N ASN A 137 14.94 -9.52 -2.21
CA ASN A 137 16.41 -9.48 -2.34
C ASN A 137 17.17 -9.90 -1.07
N THR A 138 16.48 -10.37 -0.04
CA THR A 138 17.10 -10.88 1.19
C THR A 138 16.68 -12.31 1.52
N LYS A 139 17.24 -12.85 2.62
CA LYS A 139 16.79 -14.13 3.23
C LYS A 139 15.69 -13.93 4.28
N LEU A 140 15.25 -12.69 4.54
CA LEU A 140 14.17 -12.44 5.48
C LEU A 140 12.90 -13.13 4.98
N GLY A 141 12.18 -13.78 5.90
CA GLY A 141 10.84 -14.26 5.64
C GLY A 141 9.81 -13.12 5.64
N PHE A 142 8.55 -13.48 5.43
CA PHE A 142 7.45 -12.55 5.29
C PHE A 142 7.31 -11.64 6.51
N ILE A 143 7.29 -12.22 7.72
CA ILE A 143 7.08 -11.48 8.98
C ILE A 143 8.19 -10.44 9.20
N PRO A 144 9.49 -10.79 9.25
CA PRO A 144 10.53 -9.79 9.48
C PRO A 144 10.67 -8.78 8.32
N ALA A 145 10.29 -9.14 7.09
CA ALA A 145 10.30 -8.19 5.97
C ALA A 145 9.14 -7.17 6.03
N VAL A 146 7.95 -7.58 6.48
CA VAL A 146 6.76 -6.71 6.53
C VAL A 146 6.65 -5.91 7.82
N PHE A 147 7.20 -6.42 8.93
CA PHE A 147 6.93 -5.92 10.28
C PHE A 147 7.18 -4.42 10.42
N PHE A 148 8.39 -3.94 10.07
CA PHE A 148 8.71 -2.52 10.19
C PHE A 148 7.77 -1.66 9.33
N GLY A 149 7.55 -2.05 8.08
CA GLY A 149 6.69 -1.29 7.17
C GLY A 149 5.26 -1.21 7.66
N ALA A 150 4.69 -2.31 8.16
CA ALA A 150 3.33 -2.34 8.70
C ALA A 150 3.19 -1.50 9.98
N VAL A 151 4.13 -1.63 10.93
CA VAL A 151 4.12 -0.82 12.16
C VAL A 151 4.20 0.66 11.81
N TYR A 152 5.14 1.02 10.95
CA TYR A 152 5.35 2.41 10.55
C TYR A 152 4.14 2.98 9.81
N PHE A 153 3.55 2.20 8.90
CA PHE A 153 2.32 2.57 8.21
C PHE A 153 1.19 2.87 9.20
N GLY A 154 1.00 2.02 10.22
CA GLY A 154 -0.01 2.27 11.26
C GLY A 154 0.26 3.54 12.09
N LEU A 155 1.53 3.80 12.44
CA LEU A 155 1.90 5.02 13.17
C LEU A 155 1.63 6.29 12.36
N LEU A 156 1.85 6.26 11.05
CA LEU A 156 1.58 7.41 10.17
C LEU A 156 0.11 7.81 10.10
N HIS A 157 -0.82 6.96 10.55
CA HIS A 157 -2.26 7.23 10.52
C HIS A 157 -2.79 7.79 11.85
N LEU A 158 -1.97 7.87 12.89
CA LEU A 158 -2.40 8.34 14.21
C LEU A 158 -2.77 9.83 14.24
N TYR A 159 -2.43 10.61 13.22
CA TYR A 159 -2.90 12.01 13.14
C TYR A 159 -4.42 12.15 12.95
N GLN A 160 -5.12 11.05 12.66
CA GLN A 160 -6.56 11.05 12.34
C GLN A 160 -7.47 11.12 13.57
N SER A 161 -6.94 11.03 14.79
CA SER A 161 -7.71 11.22 16.03
C SER A 161 -6.81 11.70 17.17
N THR A 162 -7.42 12.13 18.27
CA THR A 162 -6.76 12.38 19.55
C THR A 162 -7.28 11.47 20.67
N ASP A 163 -8.34 10.69 20.41
CA ASP A 163 -8.90 9.73 21.37
C ASP A 163 -8.09 8.42 21.37
N LEU A 164 -7.70 7.94 22.55
CA LEU A 164 -6.84 6.75 22.68
C LEU A 164 -7.49 5.46 22.15
N GLY A 165 -8.82 5.33 22.29
CA GLY A 165 -9.56 4.18 21.80
C GLY A 165 -9.59 4.17 20.26
N GLU A 166 -9.93 5.30 19.67
CA GLU A 166 -9.90 5.49 18.21
C GLU A 166 -8.50 5.30 17.64
N LEU A 167 -7.47 5.91 18.26
CA LEU A 167 -6.07 5.76 17.86
C LEU A 167 -5.63 4.30 17.83
N THR A 168 -6.01 3.52 18.84
CA THR A 168 -5.72 2.08 18.89
C THR A 168 -6.40 1.35 17.74
N GLY A 169 -7.66 1.67 17.45
CA GLY A 169 -8.40 1.11 16.32
C GLY A 169 -7.79 1.48 14.97
N ILE A 170 -7.46 2.76 14.75
CA ILE A 170 -6.82 3.28 13.53
C ILE A 170 -5.49 2.57 13.31
N PHE A 171 -4.65 2.48 14.35
CA PHE A 171 -3.38 1.75 14.30
C PHE A 171 -3.61 0.32 13.84
N LEU A 172 -4.49 -0.43 14.51
CA LEU A 172 -4.69 -1.85 14.24
C LEU A 172 -5.23 -2.11 12.84
N VAL A 173 -6.21 -1.32 12.38
CA VAL A 173 -6.80 -1.47 11.03
C VAL A 173 -5.75 -1.24 9.95
N THR A 174 -4.97 -0.16 10.08
CA THR A 174 -3.97 0.23 9.07
C THR A 174 -2.73 -0.67 9.14
N PHE A 175 -2.28 -1.07 10.33
CA PHE A 175 -1.22 -2.07 10.55
C PHE A 175 -1.57 -3.41 9.91
N LEU A 176 -2.76 -3.96 10.17
CA LEU A 176 -3.22 -5.23 9.61
C LEU A 176 -3.45 -5.11 8.10
N GLY A 177 -3.96 -3.98 7.61
CA GLY A 177 -4.05 -3.67 6.18
C GLY A 177 -2.67 -3.64 5.50
N GLY A 178 -1.67 -3.09 6.18
CA GLY A 178 -0.24 -3.18 5.86
C GLY A 178 0.19 -4.60 5.51
N ILE A 179 -0.07 -5.52 6.44
CA ILE A 179 0.27 -6.94 6.34
C ILE A 179 -0.52 -7.62 5.23
N LEU A 180 -1.84 -7.42 5.17
CA LEU A 180 -2.71 -8.05 4.18
C LEU A 180 -2.32 -7.67 2.75
N PHE A 181 -2.04 -6.39 2.50
CA PHE A 181 -1.67 -5.90 1.18
C PHE A 181 -0.27 -6.38 0.77
N ALA A 182 0.67 -6.51 1.70
CA ALA A 182 1.95 -7.16 1.44
C ALA A 182 1.77 -8.65 1.11
N TRP A 183 0.86 -9.34 1.81
CA TRP A 183 0.55 -10.75 1.55
C TRP A 183 -0.07 -10.95 0.17
N VAL A 184 -1.12 -10.21 -0.19
CA VAL A 184 -1.77 -10.37 -1.51
C VAL A 184 -0.81 -9.99 -2.65
N TYR A 185 0.03 -8.98 -2.45
CA TYR A 185 1.07 -8.58 -3.40
C TYR A 185 1.99 -9.76 -3.74
N VAL A 186 2.55 -10.46 -2.74
CA VAL A 186 3.46 -11.58 -2.99
C VAL A 186 2.71 -12.80 -3.52
N GLU A 187 1.53 -13.10 -2.99
CA GLU A 187 0.76 -14.26 -3.45
C GLU A 187 0.39 -14.14 -4.92
N TRP A 188 0.16 -12.93 -5.43
CA TRP A 188 -0.12 -12.70 -6.85
C TRP A 188 1.14 -12.48 -7.70
N ASN A 189 2.23 -13.18 -7.36
CA ASN A 189 3.52 -13.13 -8.07
C ASN A 189 4.08 -11.70 -8.17
N TYR A 190 4.09 -11.03 -7.02
CA TYR A 190 4.58 -9.65 -6.86
C TYR A 190 3.85 -8.67 -7.79
N ASN A 191 2.54 -8.82 -7.98
CA ASN A 191 1.77 -7.88 -8.80
C ASN A 191 1.37 -6.66 -7.97
N ILE A 192 2.15 -5.58 -8.07
CA ILE A 192 1.93 -4.34 -7.31
C ILE A 192 0.60 -3.65 -7.63
N TRP A 193 0.03 -3.90 -8.81
CA TRP A 193 -1.26 -3.34 -9.18
C TRP A 193 -2.41 -3.87 -8.32
N LEU A 194 -2.29 -5.06 -7.72
CA LEU A 194 -3.32 -5.59 -6.82
C LEU A 194 -3.51 -4.71 -5.57
N PRO A 195 -2.49 -4.52 -4.70
CA PRO A 195 -2.65 -3.65 -3.54
C PRO A 195 -2.97 -2.21 -3.95
N ILE A 196 -2.40 -1.69 -5.05
CA ILE A 196 -2.74 -0.35 -5.57
C ILE A 196 -4.24 -0.24 -5.83
N PHE A 197 -4.81 -1.11 -6.66
CA PHE A 197 -6.23 -1.01 -6.98
C PHE A 197 -7.14 -1.37 -5.81
N LEU A 198 -6.73 -2.28 -4.92
CA LEU A 198 -7.47 -2.55 -3.69
C LEU A 198 -7.56 -1.28 -2.83
N HIS A 199 -6.43 -0.61 -2.59
CA HIS A 199 -6.39 0.63 -1.84
C HIS A 199 -7.22 1.72 -2.52
N LEU A 200 -6.99 1.96 -3.82
CA LEU A 200 -7.75 2.94 -4.60
C LEU A 200 -9.25 2.73 -4.50
N LEU A 201 -9.73 1.51 -4.74
CA LEU A 201 -11.17 1.23 -4.73
C LEU A 201 -11.75 1.28 -3.31
N MET A 202 -11.01 0.85 -2.30
CA MET A 202 -11.45 0.99 -0.90
C MET A 202 -11.58 2.46 -0.50
N ASN A 203 -10.59 3.31 -0.82
CA ASN A 203 -10.67 4.75 -0.53
C ASN A 203 -11.76 5.42 -1.37
N LEU A 204 -11.90 5.04 -2.64
CA LEU A 204 -12.96 5.56 -3.49
C LEU A 204 -14.34 5.26 -2.90
N THR A 205 -14.59 4.02 -2.44
CA THR A 205 -15.85 3.70 -1.75
C THR A 205 -16.02 4.46 -0.44
N TRP A 206 -14.93 4.73 0.27
CA TRP A 206 -14.97 5.48 1.52
C TRP A 206 -15.44 6.92 1.30
N GLU A 207 -14.91 7.57 0.25
CA GLU A 207 -15.26 8.94 -0.13
C GLU A 207 -16.65 9.00 -0.79
N LEU A 208 -16.97 8.06 -1.70
CA LEU A 208 -18.28 8.02 -2.40
C LEU A 208 -19.47 7.90 -1.46
N PHE A 209 -19.27 7.28 -0.29
CA PHE A 209 -20.35 7.01 0.65
C PHE A 209 -20.15 7.71 2.00
N ALA A 210 -19.33 8.78 2.05
CA ALA A 210 -19.11 9.61 3.24
C ALA A 210 -18.98 8.80 4.55
N VAL A 211 -18.20 7.70 4.51
CA VAL A 211 -18.30 6.63 5.51
C VAL A 211 -17.85 7.07 6.89
N SER A 212 -16.75 7.84 6.97
CA SER A 212 -16.22 8.43 8.20
C SER A 212 -15.08 9.40 7.90
N HIS A 213 -14.76 10.27 8.87
CA HIS A 213 -13.63 11.19 8.81
C HIS A 213 -12.25 10.55 9.08
N ASN A 214 -12.22 9.31 9.57
CA ASN A 214 -10.97 8.57 9.85
C ASN A 214 -11.02 7.14 9.30
N ALA A 215 -9.88 6.44 9.35
CA ALA A 215 -9.75 5.07 8.84
C ALA A 215 -10.45 4.00 9.71
N LEU A 216 -10.85 4.31 10.95
CA LEU A 216 -11.51 3.33 11.82
C LEU A 216 -12.93 3.03 11.32
N GLY A 217 -13.72 4.08 11.12
CA GLY A 217 -15.13 4.01 10.72
C GLY A 217 -16.04 3.32 11.74
N GLY A 218 -17.33 3.23 11.40
CA GLY A 218 -18.35 2.63 12.27
C GLY A 218 -18.47 1.11 12.14
N VAL A 219 -19.45 0.53 12.84
CA VAL A 219 -19.72 -0.91 12.83
C VAL A 219 -20.00 -1.43 11.42
N TYR A 220 -20.93 -0.79 10.69
CA TYR A 220 -21.27 -1.19 9.33
C TYR A 220 -20.08 -1.08 8.36
N ALA A 221 -19.27 -0.03 8.51
CA ALA A 221 -18.05 0.15 7.72
C ALA A 221 -17.12 -1.06 7.89
N ASN A 222 -16.94 -1.50 9.14
CA ASN A 222 -16.08 -2.63 9.47
C ASN A 222 -16.68 -3.99 9.06
N VAL A 223 -18.01 -4.16 9.07
CA VAL A 223 -18.65 -5.39 8.55
C VAL A 223 -18.33 -5.59 7.08
N PHE A 224 -18.57 -4.59 6.23
CA PHE A 224 -18.29 -4.72 4.79
C PHE A 224 -16.79 -4.76 4.49
N ARG A 225 -15.96 -4.06 5.29
CA ARG A 225 -14.50 -4.21 5.23
C ARG A 225 -14.04 -5.63 5.53
N LEU A 226 -14.58 -6.27 6.57
CA LEU A 226 -14.25 -7.65 6.91
C LEU A 226 -14.70 -8.62 5.81
N LEU A 227 -15.83 -8.37 5.16
CA LEU A 227 -16.26 -9.14 3.98
C LEU A 227 -15.30 -8.97 2.79
N THR A 228 -14.86 -7.74 2.51
CA THR A 228 -13.81 -7.46 1.51
C THR A 228 -12.51 -8.20 1.85
N ILE A 229 -12.06 -8.18 3.10
CA ILE A 229 -10.87 -8.92 3.56
C ILE A 229 -11.06 -10.43 3.36
N ALA A 230 -12.22 -10.97 3.72
CA ALA A 230 -12.53 -12.37 3.50
C ALA A 230 -12.48 -12.74 2.01
N PHE A 231 -13.00 -11.88 1.13
CA PHE A 231 -12.93 -12.06 -0.33
C PHE A 231 -11.48 -12.08 -0.82
N ILE A 232 -10.65 -11.12 -0.39
CA ILE A 232 -9.21 -11.08 -0.75
C ILE A 232 -8.53 -12.40 -0.40
N ILE A 233 -8.74 -12.90 0.83
CA ILE A 233 -8.10 -14.13 1.33
C ILE A 233 -8.64 -15.36 0.59
N ILE A 234 -9.96 -15.54 0.56
CA ILE A 234 -10.61 -16.73 -0.01
C ILE A 234 -10.32 -16.83 -1.51
N LEU A 235 -10.51 -15.74 -2.27
CA LEU A 235 -10.29 -15.76 -3.71
C LEU A 235 -8.82 -16.00 -4.06
N THR A 236 -7.88 -15.45 -3.27
CA THR A 236 -6.45 -15.73 -3.45
C THR A 236 -6.14 -17.22 -3.23
N ILE A 237 -6.65 -17.81 -2.14
CA ILE A 237 -6.41 -19.24 -1.82
C ILE A 237 -7.08 -20.15 -2.86
N VAL A 238 -8.32 -19.86 -3.24
CA VAL A 238 -9.06 -20.64 -4.25
C VAL A 238 -8.36 -20.57 -5.59
N TYR A 239 -7.96 -19.37 -6.05
CA TYR A 239 -7.22 -19.19 -7.29
C TYR A 239 -5.92 -19.99 -7.29
N LYS A 240 -5.14 -19.91 -6.20
CA LYS A 240 -3.89 -20.69 -6.05
C LYS A 240 -4.14 -22.19 -6.13
N LYS A 241 -5.14 -22.69 -5.39
CA LYS A 241 -5.50 -24.10 -5.36
C LYS A 241 -5.96 -24.62 -6.73
N GLN A 242 -6.84 -23.87 -7.41
CA GLN A 242 -7.36 -24.24 -8.74
C GLN A 242 -6.25 -24.30 -9.81
N ASN A 243 -5.21 -23.48 -9.67
CA ASN A 243 -4.08 -23.45 -10.59
C ASN A 243 -2.88 -24.31 -10.13
N GLY A 244 -3.03 -25.12 -9.07
CA GLY A 244 -1.94 -25.95 -8.55
C GLY A 244 -0.73 -25.16 -8.01
N LEU A 245 -0.93 -23.87 -7.68
CA LEU A 245 0.11 -22.98 -7.19
C LEU A 245 0.24 -23.07 -5.67
N LYS A 246 1.47 -23.03 -5.17
CA LYS A 246 1.75 -22.95 -3.73
C LYS A 246 1.62 -21.50 -3.25
N LEU A 247 1.32 -21.34 -1.95
CA LEU A 247 1.41 -20.05 -1.30
C LEU A 247 2.87 -19.63 -1.16
N GLU A 248 3.17 -18.39 -1.54
CA GLU A 248 4.51 -17.80 -1.39
C GLU A 248 4.84 -17.63 0.09
N VAL A 249 3.86 -17.25 0.91
CA VAL A 249 3.97 -17.18 2.37
C VAL A 249 3.49 -18.49 2.97
N ASN A 250 4.44 -19.28 3.45
CA ASN A 250 4.20 -20.59 4.07
C ASN A 250 5.21 -20.83 5.20
N ARG A 251 5.15 -22.02 5.83
CA ARG A 251 6.02 -22.38 6.97
C ARG A 251 7.52 -22.23 6.69
N ARG A 252 7.96 -22.32 5.42
CA ARG A 252 9.38 -22.19 5.01
C ARG A 252 9.80 -20.77 4.64
N THR A 253 8.86 -19.83 4.54
CA THR A 253 9.12 -18.47 4.07
C THR A 253 8.57 -17.41 5.02
N VAL A 254 7.87 -17.80 6.09
CA VAL A 254 7.28 -16.88 7.07
C VAL A 254 8.33 -16.17 7.93
N TRP A 255 9.38 -16.88 8.36
CA TRP A 255 10.42 -16.32 9.24
C TRP A 255 11.74 -16.05 8.52
N MET A 256 12.28 -17.04 7.83
CA MET A 256 13.51 -16.94 7.04
C MET A 256 13.36 -17.79 5.80
N LYS A 257 13.71 -17.25 4.64
CA LYS A 257 13.72 -18.01 3.39
C LYS A 257 14.99 -18.86 3.32
N GLY A 258 14.82 -20.14 3.00
CA GLY A 258 15.93 -21.03 2.61
C GLY A 258 16.74 -20.40 1.48
N GLY A 259 18.06 -20.62 1.48
CA GLY A 259 18.97 -19.95 0.55
C GLY A 259 18.50 -20.02 -0.89
N ILE A 260 18.51 -18.88 -1.57
CA ILE A 260 18.50 -18.81 -3.04
C ILE A 260 19.78 -19.55 -3.46
N GLY A 261 19.62 -20.83 -3.82
CA GLY A 261 20.61 -21.59 -4.57
C GLY A 261 20.41 -21.29 -6.04
#